data_AF-A0A7W4IAN3-F1
#
_entry.id   AF-A0A7W4IAN3-F1
#
_cell.length_a   1.000
_cell.length_b   1.000
_cell.length_c   1.000
_cell.angle_alpha   90.00
_cell.angle_beta   90.00
_cell.angle_gamma   90.00
#
_symmetry.space_group_name_H-M   'P 1'
#
loop_
_entity.id
_entity.type
_entity.pdbx_description
1 polymer ?
#
loop_
_entity_poly.entity_id
_entity_poly.type
_entity_poly.pdbx_seq_one_letter_code
_entity_poly.pdbx_strand_id
1 'polypeptide(L)'
;MSMSDICRLSGTISAIVLIANMPIAERSFAHARKTAPRPAGHAGQATAAPVRQDPPPLRPTTGQTVYSPASHGLTALYYDAFLHHFPAGDSGLPGDWGGDRSAIIEQEFGATPAPPRHLLRDQAAPVRMFLLRHGVNIQLSYKTETLWNVAGGIERGGDYAHEVALQVDTDLGRLTHMAPLSGWTTHLAIIQRAGRSVTHDRVGERAVNLAEAYGTGGNVLAHMVYFYAEKQVLDNRLNVAMGRMPVTLSFASSPIYCTFMTICASPMAFKGTPGNSVWPNSTWGGRIRLRPALDNFLVLGAYQVNPNYGGISGWSWFNRGSTGAFLPIEDTWRPYFGRHGLVGHYKVGYAYNSSDYPDLLGPAPRGTLPPSDRQGIRGSRPGHRHTVWYMADQMLWRTGRTETSGGILFGGFVYNSASISVFHEQEFIGLMMPGLVPARAGDRVGLLLSHYTFSPALRRGEELREDAGMRPGANLKGPQSDENVLEVYYGAAIMRGILFQPEYEYVVHPGGTTHIRNAHVIGFKLTALL
;
A
#
# COMPACT_ATOMS: atom_id res chain seq x y z
N MET A 1 21.86 30.10 26.43
CA MET A 1 22.16 29.21 27.59
C MET A 1 23.06 28.08 27.12
N SER A 2 23.71 27.36 28.04
CA SER A 2 24.75 26.38 27.71
C SER A 2 24.18 25.05 27.21
N MET A 3 25.00 24.26 26.51
CA MET A 3 24.63 22.97 25.92
C MET A 3 24.73 21.80 26.91
N SER A 4 24.47 22.06 28.20
CA SER A 4 24.67 21.14 29.34
C SER A 4 23.39 20.50 29.87
N ASP A 5 22.23 21.12 29.66
CA ASP A 5 21.04 20.85 30.47
C ASP A 5 20.07 19.82 29.84
N ILE A 6 20.43 19.25 28.68
CA ILE A 6 19.58 18.33 27.90
C ILE A 6 19.75 16.86 28.35
N CYS A 7 20.87 16.50 28.98
CA CYS A 7 21.18 15.11 29.35
C CYS A 7 20.65 14.69 30.73
N ARG A 8 19.35 14.88 31.03
CA ARG A 8 18.76 14.43 32.31
C ARG A 8 17.24 14.20 32.35
N LEU A 9 16.66 13.48 31.37
CA LEU A 9 15.25 13.05 31.45
C LEU A 9 14.95 11.70 30.75
N SER A 10 15.74 10.67 31.07
CA SER A 10 15.43 9.28 30.70
C SER A 10 14.44 8.67 31.72
N GLY A 11 13.14 8.67 31.40
CA GLY A 11 12.11 8.17 32.33
C GLY A 11 10.74 7.97 31.69
N THR A 12 10.46 6.74 31.28
CA THR A 12 9.16 6.09 31.05
C THR A 12 7.90 6.98 31.08
N ILE A 13 7.35 7.30 29.89
CA ILE A 13 5.95 7.75 29.74
C ILE A 13 5.26 6.83 28.72
N SER A 14 4.10 6.31 29.11
CA SER A 14 3.37 5.28 28.35
C SER A 14 2.60 5.86 27.16
N ALA A 15 2.88 5.35 25.96
CA ALA A 15 2.08 5.64 24.76
C ALA A 15 0.83 4.74 24.68
N ILE A 16 -0.15 4.97 25.56
CA ILE A 16 -1.54 4.46 25.52
C ILE A 16 -2.43 5.52 26.21
N VAL A 17 -3.70 5.64 25.79
CA VAL A 17 -4.67 6.72 26.09
C VAL A 17 -4.56 7.95 25.17
N LEU A 18 -5.01 7.78 23.92
CA LEU A 18 -5.60 8.86 23.11
C LEU A 18 -6.62 8.34 22.07
N ILE A 19 -7.37 7.30 22.43
CA ILE A 19 -8.53 6.77 21.68
C ILE A 19 -9.75 6.78 22.60
N ALA A 20 -10.12 7.97 23.07
CA ALA A 20 -11.21 8.17 24.02
C ALA A 20 -11.76 9.62 24.02
N ASN A 21 -12.02 10.19 22.82
CA ASN A 21 -12.92 11.35 22.63
C ASN A 21 -13.08 11.65 21.12
N MET A 22 -13.97 10.91 20.44
CA MET A 22 -14.56 11.30 19.17
C MET A 22 -16.09 11.29 19.32
N PRO A 23 -16.81 12.36 18.94
CA PRO A 23 -18.24 12.43 19.13
C PRO A 23 -18.98 11.61 18.06
N ILE A 24 -19.52 10.45 18.45
CA ILE A 24 -20.39 9.65 17.58
C ILE A 24 -21.70 10.40 17.36
N ALA A 25 -22.02 10.72 16.10
CA ALA A 25 -23.20 11.48 15.74
C ALA A 25 -24.47 10.61 15.79
N GLU A 26 -25.13 10.54 16.94
CA GLU A 26 -26.43 9.87 17.09
C GLU A 26 -27.54 10.57 16.28
N ARG A 27 -27.84 10.07 15.07
CA ARG A 27 -29.15 10.23 14.41
C ARG A 27 -29.58 8.96 13.69
N SER A 28 -30.90 8.79 13.55
CA SER A 28 -31.55 7.83 12.65
C SER A 28 -31.64 6.34 13.06
N PHE A 29 -31.92 6.01 14.33
CA PHE A 29 -32.67 4.78 14.66
C PHE A 29 -33.62 4.96 15.85
N ALA A 30 -34.79 5.57 15.60
CA ALA A 30 -35.75 5.89 16.64
C ALA A 30 -37.22 5.68 16.21
N HIS A 31 -37.64 4.46 15.88
CA HIS A 31 -39.07 4.05 15.85
C HIS A 31 -39.28 2.52 15.91
N ALA A 32 -39.22 1.94 17.13
CA ALA A 32 -39.86 0.66 17.50
C ALA A 32 -39.64 0.34 18.99
N ARG A 33 -40.67 0.51 19.84
CA ARG A 33 -40.73 -0.05 21.21
C ARG A 33 -42.18 -0.40 21.56
N LYS A 34 -42.33 -1.29 22.55
CA LYS A 34 -43.55 -2.05 22.93
C LYS A 34 -43.79 -3.22 21.94
N THR A 35 -44.14 -4.44 22.37
CA THR A 35 -44.49 -4.94 23.72
C THR A 35 -43.65 -6.16 24.13
N ALA A 36 -43.65 -6.49 25.42
CA ALA A 36 -43.21 -7.77 25.96
C ALA A 36 -44.07 -8.13 27.18
N PRO A 37 -44.33 -9.44 27.42
CA PRO A 37 -44.27 -9.97 28.77
C PRO A 37 -43.48 -11.28 28.89
N ARG A 38 -43.19 -11.66 30.14
CA ARG A 38 -42.51 -12.86 30.66
C ARG A 38 -43.24 -13.24 31.99
N PRO A 39 -42.95 -14.34 32.71
CA PRO A 39 -42.10 -15.51 32.41
C PRO A 39 -42.71 -16.89 32.81
N ALA A 40 -42.01 -17.98 32.44
CA ALA A 40 -41.93 -19.29 33.13
C ALA A 40 -40.70 -20.04 32.55
N GLY A 41 -40.09 -21.07 33.14
CA GLY A 41 -40.25 -21.76 34.44
C GLY A 41 -39.43 -23.07 34.44
N HIS A 42 -38.98 -23.56 35.62
CA HIS A 42 -38.10 -24.75 35.84
C HIS A 42 -36.62 -24.59 35.37
N ALA A 43 -35.54 -25.02 36.05
CA ALA A 43 -35.24 -25.92 37.20
C ALA A 43 -34.87 -27.39 36.87
N GLY A 44 -33.67 -27.83 37.28
CA GLY A 44 -33.15 -29.21 37.16
C GLY A 44 -31.71 -29.38 37.68
N GLN A 45 -31.40 -30.49 38.39
CA GLN A 45 -30.13 -30.76 39.10
C GLN A 45 -29.89 -32.31 39.21
N ALA A 46 -28.68 -32.86 39.41
CA ALA A 46 -27.32 -32.28 39.39
C ALA A 46 -26.46 -32.93 38.26
N THR A 47 -25.40 -33.75 38.38
CA THR A 47 -24.60 -34.40 39.45
C THR A 47 -23.12 -34.52 38.98
N ALA A 48 -22.16 -35.00 39.79
CA ALA A 48 -20.71 -34.95 39.45
C ALA A 48 -19.86 -36.18 39.90
N ALA A 49 -18.60 -36.21 39.43
CA ALA A 49 -17.45 -37.06 39.84
C ALA A 49 -17.46 -38.54 39.36
N PRO A 50 -16.31 -39.28 39.32
CA PRO A 50 -14.98 -38.97 39.90
C PRO A 50 -13.76 -39.05 38.93
N VAL A 51 -12.55 -38.98 39.49
CA VAL A 51 -11.24 -38.76 38.84
C VAL A 51 -10.28 -39.96 38.98
N ARG A 52 -9.36 -40.16 38.01
CA ARG A 52 -8.03 -40.83 38.12
C ARG A 52 -7.04 -39.98 37.31
N GLN A 53 -5.89 -39.50 37.80
CA GLN A 53 -4.69 -40.14 38.41
C GLN A 53 -3.70 -40.74 37.40
N ASP A 54 -2.61 -40.01 37.16
CA ASP A 54 -1.43 -40.37 36.33
C ASP A 54 -0.32 -41.08 37.15
N PRO A 55 0.62 -41.76 36.45
CA PRO A 55 2.03 -41.77 36.84
C PRO A 55 2.98 -41.62 35.60
N PRO A 56 4.33 -41.67 35.73
CA PRO A 56 5.20 -40.51 35.95
C PRO A 56 6.20 -40.23 34.78
N PRO A 57 6.99 -39.12 34.79
CA PRO A 57 7.78 -38.68 33.63
C PRO A 57 9.17 -39.33 33.48
N LEU A 58 9.72 -39.32 32.25
CA LEU A 58 11.06 -39.82 31.91
C LEU A 58 11.92 -38.79 31.15
N ARG A 59 13.09 -38.47 31.71
CA ARG A 59 14.27 -37.77 31.12
C ARG A 59 15.47 -38.00 32.08
N PRO A 60 16.74 -37.78 31.68
CA PRO A 60 17.29 -37.64 30.33
C PRO A 60 18.38 -38.69 30.02
N THR A 61 18.94 -38.70 28.81
CA THR A 61 20.28 -39.24 28.54
C THR A 61 21.12 -38.23 27.75
N THR A 62 22.39 -38.10 28.12
CA THR A 62 23.37 -37.23 27.47
C THR A 62 24.07 -37.93 26.32
N GLY A 63 24.35 -37.19 25.24
CA GLY A 63 25.18 -37.64 24.13
C GLY A 63 25.82 -36.44 23.44
N GLN A 64 27.08 -36.14 23.78
CA GLN A 64 27.90 -35.23 22.98
C GLN A 64 28.52 -36.03 21.83
N THR A 65 28.32 -35.55 20.60
CA THR A 65 29.14 -35.96 19.46
C THR A 65 29.48 -34.73 18.64
N VAL A 66 30.75 -34.33 18.66
CA VAL A 66 31.25 -33.25 17.79
C VAL A 66 31.42 -33.82 16.39
N TYR A 67 30.74 -33.26 15.39
CA TYR A 67 31.02 -33.57 13.99
C TYR A 67 30.85 -32.36 13.07
N SER A 68 31.95 -32.04 12.39
CA SER A 68 32.12 -31.13 11.25
C SER A 68 33.50 -31.48 10.66
N PRO A 69 33.75 -31.41 9.34
CA PRO A 69 32.97 -30.73 8.31
C PRO A 69 32.63 -31.60 7.07
N ALA A 70 32.09 -30.92 6.04
CA ALA A 70 32.29 -31.14 4.60
C ALA A 70 31.17 -31.77 3.72
N SER A 71 30.96 -31.08 2.59
CA SER A 71 30.33 -31.48 1.32
C SER A 71 28.82 -31.77 1.24
N HIS A 72 28.28 -31.50 0.04
CA HIS A 72 26.88 -31.61 -0.42
C HIS A 72 25.89 -30.60 0.20
N GLY A 73 25.06 -29.85 -0.56
CA GLY A 73 25.04 -29.67 -2.02
C GLY A 73 23.79 -28.92 -2.55
N LEU A 74 24.00 -27.79 -3.25
CA LEU A 74 23.14 -27.22 -4.31
C LEU A 74 21.59 -27.24 -4.11
N THR A 75 21.04 -26.82 -2.95
CA THR A 75 19.56 -26.87 -2.74
C THR A 75 18.92 -25.67 -1.99
N ALA A 76 19.21 -24.41 -2.37
CA ALA A 76 18.59 -23.23 -1.70
C ALA A 76 18.46 -21.95 -2.59
N LEU A 77 17.52 -21.92 -3.56
CA LEU A 77 17.37 -20.79 -4.52
C LEU A 77 15.91 -20.51 -4.99
N TYR A 78 14.92 -20.36 -4.09
CA TYR A 78 13.50 -20.17 -4.49
C TYR A 78 12.62 -19.33 -3.54
N TYR A 79 12.94 -18.05 -3.30
CA TYR A 79 12.13 -17.14 -2.48
C TYR A 79 12.15 -15.68 -3.00
N ASP A 80 11.49 -15.38 -4.13
CA ASP A 80 10.97 -14.01 -4.40
C ASP A 80 10.08 -13.95 -5.66
N ALA A 81 9.07 -13.04 -5.68
CA ALA A 81 8.37 -12.50 -6.88
C ALA A 81 6.95 -11.88 -6.67
N PHE A 82 6.30 -11.91 -5.49
CA PHE A 82 4.96 -11.25 -5.34
C PHE A 82 5.06 -9.80 -4.86
N LEU A 83 6.08 -9.46 -4.05
CA LEU A 83 6.36 -8.07 -3.68
C LEU A 83 6.73 -7.24 -4.90
N HIS A 84 7.57 -7.81 -5.78
CA HIS A 84 8.29 -7.10 -6.84
C HIS A 84 7.46 -6.36 -7.87
N HIS A 85 6.13 -6.54 -7.90
CA HIS A 85 5.24 -5.59 -8.58
C HIS A 85 5.46 -4.13 -8.11
N PHE A 86 6.05 -3.96 -6.92
CA PHE A 86 6.67 -2.73 -6.43
C PHE A 86 8.10 -3.06 -5.96
N PRO A 87 9.08 -2.15 -6.13
CA PRO A 87 10.44 -2.40 -5.71
C PRO A 87 10.48 -2.46 -4.18
N ALA A 88 10.56 -3.68 -3.64
CA ALA A 88 11.27 -3.87 -2.39
C ALA A 88 12.73 -3.54 -2.70
N GLY A 89 13.22 -2.41 -2.22
CA GLY A 89 14.63 -2.03 -2.37
C GLY A 89 15.46 -2.79 -1.36
N ASP A 90 15.58 -4.09 -1.61
CA ASP A 90 16.32 -5.05 -0.82
C ASP A 90 17.04 -5.98 -1.82
N SER A 91 18.36 -5.82 -1.95
CA SER A 91 19.19 -6.60 -2.87
C SER A 91 19.46 -8.02 -2.33
N GLY A 92 18.39 -8.79 -2.13
CA GLY A 92 18.36 -10.10 -1.50
C GLY A 92 19.00 -11.19 -2.35
N LEU A 93 20.33 -11.33 -2.26
CA LEU A 93 21.06 -12.51 -2.73
C LEU A 93 21.84 -13.13 -1.57
N PRO A 94 21.91 -14.48 -1.48
CA PRO A 94 21.75 -15.10 -0.17
C PRO A 94 22.96 -14.99 0.75
N GLY A 95 22.73 -14.48 1.97
CA GLY A 95 23.45 -14.97 3.15
C GLY A 95 23.00 -16.39 3.51
N ASP A 96 23.84 -17.13 4.25
CA ASP A 96 23.60 -18.54 4.54
C ASP A 96 22.34 -18.80 5.38
N TRP A 97 21.69 -19.93 5.12
CA TRP A 97 20.46 -20.37 5.80
C TRP A 97 20.75 -20.89 7.22
N GLY A 98 21.06 -19.96 8.13
CA GLY A 98 21.64 -20.22 9.45
C GLY A 98 20.84 -19.75 10.68
N GLY A 99 19.50 -19.77 10.63
CA GLY A 99 18.65 -19.78 11.84
C GLY A 99 18.69 -18.58 12.82
N ASP A 100 19.42 -17.51 12.53
CA ASP A 100 19.57 -16.35 13.39
C ASP A 100 18.57 -15.21 13.07
N ARG A 101 18.22 -14.43 14.09
CA ARG A 101 17.24 -13.33 14.03
C ARG A 101 17.70 -12.14 13.17
N SER A 102 19.00 -12.05 12.91
CA SER A 102 19.63 -11.02 12.09
C SER A 102 19.20 -11.08 10.61
N ALA A 103 19.02 -12.29 10.06
CA ALA A 103 18.77 -12.54 8.63
C ALA A 103 17.29 -12.44 8.20
N ILE A 104 16.38 -12.14 9.12
CA ILE A 104 14.91 -12.13 8.89
C ILE A 104 14.40 -10.68 8.68
N ILE A 105 15.29 -9.69 8.69
CA ILE A 105 14.96 -8.26 8.80
C ILE A 105 14.94 -7.54 7.43
N GLU A 106 15.30 -8.23 6.34
CA GLU A 106 15.56 -7.67 5.00
C GLU A 106 14.33 -7.57 4.08
N GLN A 107 13.20 -7.13 4.61
CA GLN A 107 12.01 -6.83 3.79
C GLN A 107 11.39 -5.49 4.19
N GLU A 108 11.46 -4.52 3.30
CA GLU A 108 11.07 -3.12 3.48
C GLU A 108 9.60 -2.88 3.87
N PHE A 109 8.70 -3.79 3.49
CA PHE A 109 7.26 -3.53 3.47
C PHE A 109 6.43 -4.66 4.10
N GLY A 110 5.88 -4.39 5.29
CA GLY A 110 4.84 -5.20 5.91
C GLY A 110 5.22 -6.67 6.14
N ALA A 111 4.21 -7.52 6.38
CA ALA A 111 4.38 -8.95 6.29
C ALA A 111 4.28 -9.40 4.82
N THR A 112 5.28 -10.12 4.32
CA THR A 112 5.36 -10.57 2.92
C THR A 112 4.53 -11.82 2.63
N PRO A 113 3.61 -11.81 1.62
CA PRO A 113 2.92 -13.01 1.14
C PRO A 113 3.90 -14.11 0.71
N ALA A 114 3.53 -15.38 0.93
CA ALA A 114 4.35 -16.53 0.53
C ALA A 114 4.83 -16.42 -0.94
N PRO A 115 6.10 -16.77 -1.25
CA PRO A 115 6.68 -16.49 -2.55
C PRO A 115 5.89 -17.19 -3.66
N PRO A 116 5.53 -16.48 -4.75
CA PRO A 116 4.88 -17.10 -5.87
C PRO A 116 5.91 -17.93 -6.63
N ARG A 117 5.41 -18.79 -7.52
CA ARG A 117 6.21 -19.75 -8.27
C ARG A 117 6.13 -19.33 -9.72
N HIS A 118 7.24 -19.13 -10.42
CA HIS A 118 7.19 -18.78 -11.85
C HIS A 118 6.44 -19.85 -12.68
N LEU A 119 5.67 -19.44 -13.70
CA LEU A 119 4.94 -20.33 -14.59
C LEU A 119 5.89 -21.13 -15.49
N LEU A 120 6.90 -20.46 -16.05
CA LEU A 120 7.92 -21.02 -16.94
C LEU A 120 9.19 -21.44 -16.17
N ARG A 121 9.09 -21.57 -14.84
CA ARG A 121 10.21 -21.84 -13.90
C ARG A 121 11.22 -22.84 -14.43
N ASP A 122 10.73 -24.00 -14.83
CA ASP A 122 11.57 -25.17 -15.09
C ASP A 122 12.10 -25.15 -16.55
N GLN A 123 11.39 -24.50 -17.47
CA GLN A 123 11.79 -24.26 -18.87
C GLN A 123 12.82 -23.12 -18.99
N ALA A 124 12.62 -22.02 -18.27
CA ALA A 124 13.49 -20.85 -18.27
C ALA A 124 14.72 -21.03 -17.36
N ALA A 125 14.77 -22.08 -16.54
CA ALA A 125 15.81 -22.30 -15.54
C ALA A 125 17.26 -22.15 -16.07
N PRO A 126 17.66 -22.70 -17.24
CA PRO A 126 19.03 -22.56 -17.72
C PRO A 126 19.42 -21.10 -18.02
N VAL A 127 18.51 -20.35 -18.67
CA VAL A 127 18.72 -18.94 -19.04
C VAL A 127 18.65 -18.05 -17.81
N ARG A 128 17.66 -18.24 -16.93
CA ARG A 128 17.52 -17.51 -15.65
C ARG A 128 18.76 -17.70 -14.78
N MET A 129 19.26 -18.94 -14.63
CA MET A 129 20.47 -19.22 -13.86
C MET A 129 21.75 -18.72 -14.55
N PHE A 130 21.78 -18.59 -15.87
CA PHE A 130 22.87 -17.91 -16.57
C PHE A 130 22.87 -16.41 -16.26
N LEU A 131 21.73 -15.73 -16.41
CA LEU A 131 21.61 -14.29 -16.16
C LEU A 131 21.93 -13.91 -14.71
N LEU A 132 21.37 -14.65 -13.74
CA LEU A 132 21.61 -14.39 -12.31
C LEU A 132 23.10 -14.55 -11.92
N ARG A 133 23.84 -15.47 -12.56
CA ARG A 133 25.29 -15.61 -12.36
C ARG A 133 26.10 -14.44 -12.95
N HIS A 134 25.55 -13.71 -13.92
CA HIS A 134 26.13 -12.47 -14.48
C HIS A 134 25.48 -11.20 -13.89
N GLY A 135 24.75 -11.33 -12.78
CA GLY A 135 24.21 -10.20 -12.02
C GLY A 135 22.84 -9.70 -12.48
N VAL A 136 22.26 -10.27 -13.53
CA VAL A 136 20.99 -9.82 -14.11
C VAL A 136 19.82 -10.68 -13.63
N ASN A 137 18.83 -10.06 -12.99
CA ASN A 137 17.51 -10.63 -12.74
C ASN A 137 16.53 -10.06 -13.76
N ILE A 138 15.66 -10.90 -14.32
CA ILE A 138 14.57 -10.45 -15.20
C ILE A 138 13.27 -11.06 -14.70
N GLN A 139 12.27 -10.22 -14.50
CA GLN A 139 10.91 -10.62 -14.10
C GLN A 139 9.94 -10.13 -15.18
N LEU A 140 9.04 -11.02 -15.63
CA LEU A 140 7.95 -10.67 -16.54
C LEU A 140 6.64 -11.09 -15.89
N SER A 141 5.72 -10.14 -15.77
CA SER A 141 4.40 -10.36 -15.18
C SER A 141 3.29 -9.77 -16.03
N TYR A 142 2.10 -10.33 -15.85
CA TYR A 142 0.86 -9.86 -16.46
C TYR A 142 -0.21 -9.80 -15.37
N LYS A 143 -0.87 -8.65 -15.27
CA LYS A 143 -1.99 -8.39 -14.37
C LYS A 143 -3.17 -7.94 -15.22
N THR A 144 -4.36 -8.51 -15.01
CA THR A 144 -5.60 -8.02 -15.62
C THR A 144 -6.71 -7.95 -14.59
N GLU A 145 -7.55 -6.95 -14.77
CA GLU A 145 -8.59 -6.51 -13.85
C GLU A 145 -9.84 -6.29 -14.70
N THR A 146 -10.82 -7.18 -14.54
CA THR A 146 -12.05 -7.17 -15.34
C THR A 146 -13.24 -7.05 -14.40
N LEU A 147 -13.95 -5.93 -14.50
CA LEU A 147 -14.96 -5.51 -13.54
C LEU A 147 -16.30 -5.23 -14.25
N TRP A 148 -17.40 -5.38 -13.52
CA TRP A 148 -18.76 -5.12 -13.98
C TRP A 148 -19.57 -4.37 -12.92
N ASN A 149 -20.06 -3.16 -13.23
CA ASN A 149 -21.10 -2.52 -12.43
C ASN A 149 -22.45 -3.20 -12.70
N VAL A 150 -22.97 -3.91 -11.69
CA VAL A 150 -24.22 -4.70 -11.79
C VAL A 150 -25.43 -4.00 -11.18
N ALA A 151 -25.26 -3.00 -10.33
CA ALA A 151 -26.36 -2.20 -9.78
C ALA A 151 -25.86 -0.84 -9.26
N GLY A 152 -26.66 0.22 -9.43
CA GLY A 152 -26.25 1.57 -9.07
C GLY A 152 -25.30 2.20 -10.08
N GLY A 153 -24.50 3.17 -9.65
CA GLY A 153 -23.67 4.00 -10.53
C GLY A 153 -24.49 4.82 -11.53
N ILE A 154 -23.81 5.23 -12.62
CA ILE A 154 -24.42 5.96 -13.75
C ILE A 154 -24.93 5.01 -14.85
N GLU A 155 -24.29 3.86 -15.07
CA GLU A 155 -24.65 2.88 -16.10
C GLU A 155 -24.25 1.46 -15.67
N ARG A 156 -25.01 0.43 -16.06
CA ARG A 156 -24.56 -0.97 -15.96
C ARG A 156 -23.65 -1.31 -17.13
N GLY A 157 -22.60 -2.06 -16.87
CA GLY A 157 -21.66 -2.50 -17.91
C GLY A 157 -20.41 -3.11 -17.30
N GLY A 158 -19.59 -3.73 -18.14
CA GLY A 158 -18.27 -4.23 -17.76
C GLY A 158 -17.18 -3.70 -18.67
N ASP A 159 -16.01 -3.53 -18.07
CA ASP A 159 -14.82 -3.00 -18.71
C ASP A 159 -13.58 -3.77 -18.20
N TYR A 160 -12.54 -3.79 -19.02
CA TYR A 160 -11.34 -4.61 -18.86
C TYR A 160 -10.10 -3.71 -18.87
N ALA A 161 -9.17 -3.94 -17.95
CA ALA A 161 -7.83 -3.35 -17.97
C ALA A 161 -6.75 -4.42 -17.81
N HIS A 162 -5.54 -4.14 -18.31
CA HIS A 162 -4.35 -4.94 -18.03
C HIS A 162 -3.07 -4.10 -17.92
N GLU A 163 -2.08 -4.72 -17.29
CA GLU A 163 -0.70 -4.29 -17.17
C GLU A 163 0.23 -5.49 -17.46
N VAL A 164 1.02 -5.41 -18.52
CA VAL A 164 2.21 -6.25 -18.70
C VAL A 164 3.39 -5.49 -18.10
N ALA A 165 4.15 -6.09 -17.18
CA ALA A 165 5.30 -5.45 -16.56
C ALA A 165 6.57 -6.30 -16.75
N LEU A 166 7.57 -5.69 -17.40
CA LEU A 166 8.94 -6.17 -17.50
C LEU A 166 9.79 -5.42 -16.46
N GLN A 167 10.53 -6.17 -15.66
CA GLN A 167 11.47 -5.63 -14.67
C GLN A 167 12.84 -6.26 -14.85
N VAL A 168 13.88 -5.45 -14.65
CA VAL A 168 15.28 -5.86 -14.75
C VAL A 168 16.04 -5.27 -13.58
N ASP A 169 16.55 -6.13 -12.70
CA ASP A 169 17.48 -5.75 -11.63
C ASP A 169 18.89 -6.18 -12.05
N THR A 170 19.90 -5.36 -11.76
CA THR A 170 21.28 -5.62 -12.20
C THR A 170 22.29 -5.28 -11.10
N ASP A 171 22.94 -6.30 -10.54
CA ASP A 171 24.18 -6.17 -9.75
C ASP A 171 25.30 -5.69 -10.67
N LEU A 172 25.66 -4.41 -10.56
CA LEU A 172 26.68 -3.80 -11.41
C LEU A 172 28.08 -4.38 -11.15
N GLY A 173 28.37 -4.79 -9.91
CA GLY A 173 29.65 -5.41 -9.54
C GLY A 173 29.83 -6.77 -10.23
N ARG A 174 28.77 -7.59 -10.29
CA ARG A 174 28.80 -8.90 -10.94
C ARG A 174 28.70 -8.83 -12.46
N LEU A 175 27.96 -7.85 -13.01
CA LEU A 175 27.85 -7.69 -14.47
C LEU A 175 29.14 -7.12 -15.08
N THR A 176 29.78 -6.15 -14.42
CA THR A 176 30.94 -5.44 -14.99
C THR A 176 32.30 -5.97 -14.51
N HIS A 177 32.32 -6.73 -13.41
CA HIS A 177 33.52 -7.10 -12.65
C HIS A 177 34.37 -5.90 -12.15
N MET A 178 33.84 -4.68 -12.20
CA MET A 178 34.53 -3.47 -11.76
C MET A 178 34.35 -3.26 -10.25
N ALA A 179 35.45 -3.31 -9.49
CA ALA A 179 35.42 -3.10 -8.03
C ALA A 179 34.71 -1.80 -7.56
N PRO A 180 34.83 -0.63 -8.24
CA PRO A 180 34.07 0.58 -7.87
C PRO A 180 32.54 0.44 -7.96
N LEU A 181 32.05 -0.51 -8.77
CA LEU A 181 30.63 -0.79 -8.96
C LEU A 181 30.11 -1.90 -8.02
N SER A 182 30.98 -2.50 -7.19
CA SER A 182 30.59 -3.51 -6.21
C SER A 182 29.57 -2.97 -5.20
N GLY A 183 28.54 -3.77 -4.92
CA GLY A 183 27.43 -3.41 -4.01
C GLY A 183 26.46 -2.36 -4.55
N TRP A 184 26.55 -1.98 -5.84
CA TRP A 184 25.52 -1.19 -6.52
C TRP A 184 24.57 -2.11 -7.30
N THR A 185 23.27 -1.90 -7.13
CA THR A 185 22.23 -2.50 -7.97
C THR A 185 21.53 -1.40 -8.78
N THR A 186 21.16 -1.65 -10.03
CA THR A 186 20.21 -0.80 -10.76
C THR A 186 18.91 -1.52 -11.02
N HIS A 187 17.79 -0.81 -10.86
CA HIS A 187 16.45 -1.33 -11.04
C HIS A 187 15.76 -0.58 -12.20
N LEU A 188 15.24 -1.34 -13.16
CA LEU A 188 14.47 -0.85 -14.31
C LEU A 188 13.10 -1.52 -14.31
N ALA A 189 12.04 -0.73 -14.50
CA ALA A 189 10.70 -1.25 -14.77
C ALA A 189 10.10 -0.57 -16.01
N ILE A 190 9.53 -1.38 -16.91
CA ILE A 190 8.84 -0.95 -18.13
C ILE A 190 7.51 -1.68 -18.19
N ILE A 191 6.43 -0.96 -18.48
CA ILE A 191 5.09 -1.55 -18.59
C ILE A 191 4.41 -1.27 -19.92
N GLN A 192 3.40 -2.09 -20.22
CA GLN A 192 2.37 -1.86 -21.23
C GLN A 192 1.01 -1.94 -20.52
N ARG A 193 0.30 -0.81 -20.43
CA ARG A 193 -1.07 -0.72 -19.89
C ARG A 193 -2.09 -0.43 -20.99
N ALA A 194 -3.21 -1.14 -21.02
CA ALA A 194 -4.31 -0.89 -21.95
C ALA A 194 -5.66 -1.29 -21.35
N GLY A 195 -6.74 -0.69 -21.87
CA GLY A 195 -8.11 -1.04 -21.50
C GLY A 195 -8.99 0.16 -21.15
N ARG A 196 -10.03 -0.11 -20.35
CA ARG A 196 -11.05 0.81 -19.83
C ARG A 196 -11.29 0.51 -18.34
N SER A 197 -12.01 1.37 -17.63
CA SER A 197 -12.33 1.15 -16.21
C SER A 197 -13.78 1.51 -15.90
N VAL A 198 -14.48 0.58 -15.24
CA VAL A 198 -15.87 0.77 -14.81
C VAL A 198 -16.02 1.98 -13.89
N THR A 199 -14.96 2.36 -13.15
CA THR A 199 -14.84 3.56 -12.33
C THR A 199 -15.46 4.78 -13.03
N HIS A 200 -14.89 5.19 -14.16
CA HIS A 200 -15.29 6.42 -14.86
C HIS A 200 -16.48 6.21 -15.79
N ASP A 201 -16.55 5.05 -16.44
CA ASP A 201 -17.51 4.77 -17.52
C ASP A 201 -18.89 4.34 -17.00
N ARG A 202 -18.94 3.62 -15.86
CA ARG A 202 -20.15 2.90 -15.39
C ARG A 202 -20.57 3.28 -13.98
N VAL A 203 -19.62 3.40 -13.06
CA VAL A 203 -19.85 3.80 -11.67
C VAL A 203 -20.07 5.32 -11.62
N GLY A 204 -19.26 6.10 -12.34
CA GLY A 204 -19.28 7.56 -12.37
C GLY A 204 -18.23 8.21 -11.46
N GLU A 205 -17.40 7.37 -10.84
CA GLU A 205 -16.27 7.69 -9.97
C GLU A 205 -15.10 8.31 -10.77
N ARG A 206 -14.29 9.20 -10.17
CA ARG A 206 -13.11 9.84 -10.78
C ARG A 206 -11.93 10.14 -9.86
N ALA A 207 -12.11 10.16 -8.54
CA ALA A 207 -11.05 10.44 -7.57
C ALA A 207 -10.45 9.13 -7.02
N VAL A 208 -11.29 8.16 -6.69
CA VAL A 208 -10.87 6.78 -6.39
C VAL A 208 -10.75 6.01 -7.71
N ASN A 209 -9.91 4.97 -7.76
CA ASN A 209 -9.85 4.07 -8.92
C ASN A 209 -10.04 2.63 -8.46
N LEU A 210 -11.06 1.98 -9.01
CA LEU A 210 -11.47 0.63 -8.66
C LEU A 210 -10.62 -0.45 -9.34
N ALA A 211 -9.85 -0.09 -10.37
CA ALA A 211 -8.93 -1.01 -11.07
C ALA A 211 -7.52 -0.39 -11.18
N GLU A 212 -6.59 -0.79 -10.29
CA GLU A 212 -5.22 -0.25 -10.23
C GLU A 212 -4.39 -0.48 -11.50
N ALA A 213 -4.73 -1.45 -12.35
CA ALA A 213 -4.16 -1.68 -13.67
C ALA A 213 -4.55 -0.60 -14.70
N TYR A 214 -5.68 0.10 -14.50
CA TYR A 214 -6.08 1.25 -15.30
C TYR A 214 -5.43 2.55 -14.77
N GLY A 215 -5.40 3.59 -15.61
CA GLY A 215 -5.00 4.95 -15.22
C GLY A 215 -3.83 5.52 -16.01
N THR A 216 -2.92 6.23 -15.32
CA THR A 216 -1.71 6.81 -15.90
C THR A 216 -0.79 5.75 -16.50
N GLY A 217 0.08 6.17 -17.44
CA GLY A 217 0.97 5.28 -18.18
C GLY A 217 0.31 4.28 -19.14
N GLY A 218 -1.03 4.31 -19.26
CA GLY A 218 -1.78 3.53 -20.24
C GLY A 218 -1.71 4.06 -21.68
N ASN A 219 -2.17 3.22 -22.61
CA ASN A 219 -2.31 3.51 -24.04
C ASN A 219 -0.98 3.85 -24.76
N VAL A 220 0.15 3.35 -24.23
CA VAL A 220 1.46 3.33 -24.90
C VAL A 220 2.01 1.90 -24.98
N LEU A 221 2.92 1.67 -25.92
CA LEU A 221 3.58 0.37 -26.11
C LEU A 221 4.59 0.05 -24.98
N ALA A 222 5.26 1.07 -24.45
CA ALA A 222 6.22 0.95 -23.36
C ALA A 222 6.29 2.25 -22.55
N HIS A 223 5.86 2.21 -21.29
CA HIS A 223 6.04 3.29 -20.31
C HIS A 223 7.17 2.92 -19.34
N MET A 224 8.19 3.78 -19.18
CA MET A 224 9.25 3.56 -18.20
C MET A 224 8.79 3.99 -16.80
N VAL A 225 8.61 3.01 -15.92
CA VAL A 225 8.08 3.23 -14.57
C VAL A 225 9.13 3.77 -13.62
N TYR A 226 10.32 3.17 -13.63
CA TYR A 226 11.48 3.68 -12.91
C TYR A 226 12.79 3.25 -13.57
N PHE A 227 13.82 4.05 -13.34
CA PHE A 227 15.22 3.66 -13.50
C PHE A 227 16.04 4.34 -12.41
N TYR A 228 16.51 3.58 -11.43
CA TYR A 228 17.30 4.09 -10.31
C TYR A 228 18.43 3.15 -9.91
N ALA A 229 19.45 3.70 -9.28
CA ALA A 229 20.56 2.97 -8.67
C ALA A 229 20.41 2.95 -7.15
N GLU A 230 20.69 1.82 -6.53
CA GLU A 230 20.65 1.61 -5.09
C GLU A 230 21.97 1.02 -4.58
N LYS A 231 22.40 1.45 -3.40
CA LYS A 231 23.56 0.91 -2.68
C LYS A 231 23.21 0.59 -1.24
N GLN A 232 23.53 -0.62 -0.81
CA GLN A 232 23.50 -1.02 0.59
C GLN A 232 24.92 -0.94 1.18
N VAL A 233 25.05 -0.38 2.37
CA VAL A 233 26.34 -0.21 3.09
C VAL A 233 26.14 -0.36 4.61
N LEU A 234 27.25 -0.50 5.33
CA LEU A 234 27.28 -0.64 6.80
C LEU A 234 26.43 -1.83 7.29
N ASP A 235 26.66 -3.02 6.73
CA ASP A 235 25.95 -4.27 7.09
C ASP A 235 24.42 -4.12 7.06
N ASN A 236 23.94 -3.61 5.92
CA ASN A 236 22.53 -3.31 5.63
C ASN A 236 21.87 -2.42 6.71
N ARG A 237 22.63 -1.48 7.29
CA ARG A 237 22.12 -0.43 8.19
C ARG A 237 21.87 0.91 7.50
N LEU A 238 22.47 1.12 6.34
CA LEU A 238 22.28 2.30 5.50
C LEU A 238 22.06 1.86 4.05
N ASN A 239 20.92 2.22 3.49
CA ASN A 239 20.58 2.04 2.08
C ASN A 239 20.34 3.41 1.45
N VAL A 240 20.94 3.65 0.29
CA VAL A 240 20.80 4.90 -0.48
C VAL A 240 20.37 4.56 -1.90
N ALA A 241 19.25 5.12 -2.33
CA ALA A 241 18.74 4.98 -3.70
C ALA A 241 18.56 6.34 -4.37
N MET A 242 18.88 6.44 -5.67
CA MET A 242 18.74 7.67 -6.45
C MET A 242 18.48 7.39 -7.93
N GLY A 243 17.65 8.22 -8.57
CA GLY A 243 17.39 8.13 -10.00
C GLY A 243 16.00 8.65 -10.36
N ARG A 244 15.38 8.02 -11.37
CA ARG A 244 13.96 8.22 -11.69
C ARG A 244 13.13 7.17 -10.97
N MET A 245 12.41 7.57 -9.93
CA MET A 245 11.62 6.68 -9.09
C MET A 245 10.31 7.33 -8.61
N PRO A 246 9.21 6.57 -8.46
CA PRO A 246 8.01 7.01 -7.75
C PRO A 246 8.24 7.13 -6.24
N VAL A 247 7.46 8.00 -5.59
CA VAL A 247 7.47 8.28 -4.15
C VAL A 247 6.74 7.18 -3.36
N THR A 248 5.63 6.71 -3.92
CA THR A 248 4.68 5.75 -3.30
C THR A 248 5.27 4.36 -3.04
N LEU A 249 6.50 4.12 -3.47
CA LEU A 249 7.20 2.83 -3.38
C LEU A 249 8.40 2.95 -2.43
N SER A 250 8.27 3.82 -1.42
CA SER A 250 9.29 4.16 -0.43
C SER A 250 8.67 4.83 0.80
N PHE A 251 7.51 5.47 0.64
CA PHE A 251 6.77 6.18 1.67
C PHE A 251 5.27 5.87 1.58
N ALA A 252 4.61 5.83 2.74
CA ALA A 252 3.19 5.55 2.91
C ALA A 252 2.74 4.22 2.25
N SER A 253 3.57 3.18 2.31
CA SER A 253 3.37 1.92 1.56
C SER A 253 3.53 0.61 2.35
N SER A 254 2.79 -0.41 1.90
CA SER A 254 2.77 -1.81 2.38
C SER A 254 2.31 -2.75 1.24
N PRO A 255 2.73 -4.03 1.15
CA PRO A 255 2.37 -4.91 0.03
C PRO A 255 0.99 -5.53 0.22
N ILE A 256 0.49 -5.53 1.46
CA ILE A 256 -0.88 -5.91 1.82
C ILE A 256 -1.86 -5.09 0.98
N TYR A 257 -1.55 -3.82 0.71
CA TYR A 257 -2.42 -2.93 -0.07
C TYR A 257 -2.61 -3.39 -1.52
N CYS A 258 -1.68 -4.15 -2.10
CA CYS A 258 -1.79 -4.69 -3.48
C CYS A 258 -2.31 -6.11 -3.55
N THR A 259 -2.71 -6.69 -2.42
CA THR A 259 -3.66 -7.80 -2.47
C THR A 259 -5.05 -7.30 -2.89
N PHE A 260 -5.33 -6.02 -2.66
CA PHE A 260 -6.53 -5.29 -3.07
C PHE A 260 -6.34 -4.55 -4.42
N MET A 261 -7.42 -4.07 -5.03
CA MET A 261 -7.36 -3.15 -6.19
C MET A 261 -7.32 -1.68 -5.73
N THR A 262 -8.29 -1.25 -4.93
CA THR A 262 -8.58 0.17 -4.64
C THR A 262 -7.43 0.95 -4.00
N ILE A 263 -6.68 0.32 -3.08
CA ILE A 263 -5.68 0.99 -2.24
C ILE A 263 -4.22 0.67 -2.63
N CYS A 264 -3.97 -0.07 -3.72
CA CYS A 264 -2.64 -0.62 -4.02
C CYS A 264 -1.47 0.40 -3.99
N ALA A 265 -0.35 -0.09 -3.47
CA ALA A 265 0.93 0.52 -3.11
C ALA A 265 0.84 1.45 -1.90
N SER A 266 -0.10 2.39 -1.91
CA SER A 266 -0.20 3.48 -0.93
C SER A 266 -1.63 4.03 -0.87
N PRO A 267 -2.11 4.62 0.25
CA PRO A 267 -3.44 5.21 0.34
C PRO A 267 -3.72 6.28 -0.73
N MET A 268 -4.95 6.32 -1.27
CA MET A 268 -5.35 7.28 -2.32
C MET A 268 -5.13 8.74 -1.91
N ALA A 269 -5.32 9.10 -0.65
CA ALA A 269 -5.08 10.47 -0.18
C ALA A 269 -3.59 10.89 -0.24
N PHE A 270 -2.66 9.93 -0.14
CA PHE A 270 -1.23 10.18 -0.37
C PHE A 270 -0.92 10.24 -1.88
N LYS A 271 -1.45 9.28 -2.65
CA LYS A 271 -1.29 9.19 -4.12
C LYS A 271 -1.88 10.40 -4.86
N GLY A 272 -3.00 10.95 -4.40
CA GLY A 272 -3.76 12.06 -5.00
C GLY A 272 -3.11 13.45 -4.82
N THR A 273 -1.81 13.57 -5.04
CA THR A 273 -1.07 14.84 -4.97
C THR A 273 -0.63 15.26 -6.37
N PRO A 274 -1.12 16.39 -6.92
CA PRO A 274 -0.65 16.87 -8.22
C PRO A 274 0.85 17.18 -8.17
N GLY A 275 1.65 16.53 -9.01
CA GLY A 275 3.10 16.64 -9.05
C GLY A 275 3.88 15.58 -8.24
N ASN A 276 3.26 14.79 -7.35
CA ASN A 276 3.95 13.65 -6.71
C ASN A 276 3.89 12.41 -7.59
N SER A 277 5.02 11.72 -7.71
CA SER A 277 5.09 10.55 -8.60
C SER A 277 4.58 9.28 -7.92
N VAL A 278 3.59 8.64 -8.56
CA VAL A 278 2.95 7.39 -8.15
C VAL A 278 3.18 6.34 -9.24
N TRP A 279 3.26 5.04 -8.92
CA TRP A 279 3.27 4.00 -9.99
C TRP A 279 2.06 4.21 -10.92
N PRO A 280 2.22 4.19 -12.25
CA PRO A 280 3.43 3.83 -13.00
C PRO A 280 4.35 4.99 -13.44
N ASN A 281 4.16 6.21 -12.96
CA ASN A 281 5.02 7.36 -13.30
C ASN A 281 6.29 7.42 -12.43
N SER A 282 7.40 7.94 -12.97
CA SER A 282 8.59 8.35 -12.20
C SER A 282 8.82 9.87 -12.15
N THR A 283 9.54 10.31 -11.13
CA THR A 283 10.18 11.63 -11.07
C THR A 283 11.64 11.48 -10.65
N TRP A 284 12.48 12.51 -10.83
CA TRP A 284 13.82 12.48 -10.26
C TRP A 284 13.76 12.56 -8.74
N GLY A 285 14.51 11.72 -8.04
CA GLY A 285 14.60 11.78 -6.60
C GLY A 285 15.61 10.81 -6.03
N GLY A 286 15.64 10.76 -4.70
CA GLY A 286 16.40 9.78 -3.96
C GLY A 286 15.92 9.66 -2.52
N ARG A 287 16.41 8.62 -1.86
CA ARG A 287 16.09 8.28 -0.48
C ARG A 287 17.32 7.78 0.27
N ILE A 288 17.27 7.94 1.59
CA ILE A 288 18.19 7.35 2.55
C ILE A 288 17.34 6.58 3.55
N ARG A 289 17.53 5.26 3.63
CA ARG A 289 16.95 4.39 4.68
C ARG A 289 18.04 4.08 5.69
N LEU A 290 17.77 4.38 6.95
CA LEU A 290 18.60 4.05 8.11
C LEU A 290 17.92 2.95 8.92
N ARG A 291 18.71 2.11 9.61
CA ARG A 291 18.25 1.14 10.61
C ARG A 291 18.86 1.48 11.99
N PRO A 292 18.26 2.40 12.77
CA PRO A 292 18.80 2.84 14.06
C PRO A 292 18.78 1.74 15.14
N ALA A 293 17.76 0.89 15.13
CA ALA A 293 17.64 -0.30 15.97
C ALA A 293 17.27 -1.53 15.13
N LEU A 294 17.29 -2.73 15.71
CA LEU A 294 17.01 -3.99 14.97
C LEU A 294 15.60 -4.03 14.37
N ASP A 295 14.64 -3.43 15.06
CA ASP A 295 13.21 -3.40 14.76
C ASP A 295 12.72 -2.00 14.33
N ASN A 296 13.62 -1.07 13.99
CA ASN A 296 13.25 0.30 13.58
C ASN A 296 13.99 0.74 12.31
N PHE A 297 13.25 1.39 11.42
CA PHE A 297 13.74 1.96 10.17
C PHE A 297 13.28 3.41 10.02
N LEU A 298 14.21 4.30 9.70
CA LEU A 298 13.93 5.70 9.40
C LEU A 298 14.25 5.96 7.92
N VAL A 299 13.27 6.41 7.15
CA VAL A 299 13.42 6.75 5.73
C VAL A 299 13.31 8.27 5.55
N LEU A 300 14.26 8.83 4.81
CA LEU A 300 14.32 10.25 4.43
C LEU A 300 14.34 10.34 2.91
N GLY A 301 13.55 11.24 2.32
CA GLY A 301 13.42 11.36 0.87
C GLY A 301 13.51 12.79 0.36
N ALA A 302 13.92 12.94 -0.90
CA ALA A 302 13.83 14.18 -1.66
C ALA A 302 13.48 13.86 -3.12
N TYR A 303 12.33 14.35 -3.57
CA TYR A 303 11.80 14.06 -4.91
C TYR A 303 11.38 15.35 -5.62
N GLN A 304 11.64 15.42 -6.92
CA GLN A 304 11.19 16.49 -7.80
C GLN A 304 9.66 16.47 -7.93
N VAL A 305 9.00 17.59 -7.69
CA VAL A 305 7.58 17.79 -7.98
C VAL A 305 7.48 18.38 -9.39
N ASN A 306 6.87 17.63 -10.31
CA ASN A 306 6.78 18.02 -11.73
C ASN A 306 5.52 17.37 -12.35
N PRO A 307 4.45 18.15 -12.62
CA PRO A 307 3.19 17.64 -13.19
C PRO A 307 3.34 16.91 -14.53
N ASN A 308 4.47 17.07 -15.25
CA ASN A 308 4.72 16.40 -16.51
C ASN A 308 5.28 14.97 -16.38
N TYR A 309 5.71 14.52 -15.19
CA TYR A 309 6.03 13.11 -14.87
C TYR A 309 6.89 12.26 -15.85
N GLY A 310 7.75 12.88 -16.67
CA GLY A 310 8.48 12.18 -17.74
C GLY A 310 7.69 11.95 -19.04
N GLY A 311 6.51 12.57 -19.19
CA GLY A 311 5.65 12.50 -20.36
C GLY A 311 4.75 11.25 -20.37
N ILE A 312 3.94 11.12 -21.43
CA ILE A 312 2.91 10.07 -21.57
C ILE A 312 3.52 8.65 -21.41
N SER A 313 4.79 8.47 -21.80
CA SER A 313 5.53 7.21 -21.75
C SER A 313 6.67 7.16 -20.71
N GLY A 314 6.78 8.16 -19.82
CA GLY A 314 7.78 8.18 -18.72
C GLY A 314 9.24 8.46 -19.12
N TRP A 315 9.60 8.25 -20.40
CA TRP A 315 10.97 8.36 -20.94
C TRP A 315 11.58 9.76 -21.00
N SER A 316 10.84 10.85 -20.72
CA SER A 316 11.37 12.21 -20.84
C SER A 316 12.14 12.65 -19.60
N TRP A 317 13.44 12.33 -19.59
CA TRP A 317 14.36 12.56 -18.48
C TRP A 317 14.43 14.01 -17.98
N PHE A 318 14.32 15.02 -18.86
CA PHE A 318 14.60 16.42 -18.54
C PHE A 318 13.41 17.36 -18.85
N ASN A 319 12.19 16.93 -18.55
CA ASN A 319 10.98 17.74 -18.71
C ASN A 319 11.06 19.05 -17.91
N ARG A 320 10.85 20.18 -18.60
CA ARG A 320 10.55 21.49 -17.97
C ARG A 320 9.23 21.41 -17.16
N GLY A 321 9.00 22.39 -16.29
CA GLY A 321 7.80 22.42 -15.43
C GLY A 321 7.97 21.78 -14.06
N SER A 322 9.20 21.73 -13.53
CA SER A 322 9.44 21.45 -12.11
C SER A 322 8.83 22.58 -11.27
N THR A 323 7.98 22.24 -10.29
CA THR A 323 7.29 23.22 -9.44
C THR A 323 7.84 23.30 -8.02
N GLY A 324 8.62 22.31 -7.57
CA GLY A 324 9.20 22.27 -6.22
C GLY A 324 9.79 20.91 -5.87
N ALA A 325 9.91 20.63 -4.57
CA ALA A 325 10.38 19.35 -4.04
C ALA A 325 9.40 18.78 -3.00
N PHE A 326 9.24 17.45 -3.01
CA PHE A 326 8.52 16.68 -2.01
C PHE A 326 9.55 16.04 -1.08
N LEU A 327 9.47 16.38 0.20
CA LEU A 327 10.44 16.02 1.23
C LEU A 327 9.75 15.17 2.31
N PRO A 328 9.60 13.85 2.09
CA PRO A 328 9.01 12.93 3.06
C PRO A 328 10.02 12.40 4.09
N ILE A 329 9.51 12.11 5.28
CA ILE A 329 10.14 11.36 6.36
C ILE A 329 9.15 10.30 6.86
N GLU A 330 9.60 9.07 7.04
CA GLU A 330 8.80 7.96 7.59
C GLU A 330 9.62 7.18 8.62
N ASP A 331 9.08 7.01 9.82
CA ASP A 331 9.57 6.05 10.81
C ASP A 331 8.71 4.78 10.76
N THR A 332 9.36 3.63 10.81
CA THR A 332 8.72 2.30 10.80
C THR A 332 9.26 1.45 11.94
N TRP A 333 8.38 1.06 12.86
CA TRP A 333 8.67 0.11 13.94
C TRP A 333 8.09 -1.27 13.62
N ARG A 334 8.85 -2.34 13.87
CA ARG A 334 8.58 -3.74 13.46
C ARG A 334 8.66 -4.75 14.60
N PRO A 335 7.79 -4.67 15.63
CA PRO A 335 7.82 -5.58 16.76
C PRO A 335 7.36 -7.00 16.43
N TYR A 336 7.77 -7.95 17.29
CA TYR A 336 7.27 -9.32 17.32
C TYR A 336 6.64 -9.60 18.68
N PHE A 337 5.31 -9.77 18.72
CA PHE A 337 4.57 -9.92 19.97
C PHE A 337 4.31 -11.38 20.36
N GLY A 338 4.36 -11.64 21.68
CA GLY A 338 3.96 -12.91 22.30
C GLY A 338 4.85 -14.12 21.96
N ARG A 339 4.47 -15.28 22.49
CA ARG A 339 5.23 -16.54 22.31
C ARG A 339 5.21 -17.10 20.89
N HIS A 340 4.34 -16.58 20.02
CA HIS A 340 4.16 -17.03 18.64
C HIS A 340 4.84 -16.12 17.61
N GLY A 341 5.56 -15.08 18.05
CA GLY A 341 6.25 -14.14 17.17
C GLY A 341 5.28 -13.47 16.19
N LEU A 342 4.20 -12.88 16.71
CA LEU A 342 3.19 -12.22 15.90
C LEU A 342 3.75 -10.88 15.43
N VAL A 343 4.13 -10.81 14.15
CA VAL A 343 4.75 -9.62 13.57
C VAL A 343 3.73 -8.47 13.50
N GLY A 344 4.21 -7.25 13.75
CA GLY A 344 3.49 -6.02 13.47
C GLY A 344 4.38 -5.00 12.77
N HIS A 345 3.76 -4.05 12.10
CA HIS A 345 4.39 -2.92 11.44
C HIS A 345 3.63 -1.65 11.81
N TYR A 346 4.32 -0.65 12.32
CA TYR A 346 3.74 0.62 12.74
C TYR A 346 4.50 1.73 12.05
N LYS A 347 3.82 2.50 11.20
CA LYS A 347 4.41 3.56 10.39
C LYS A 347 3.80 4.91 10.76
N VAL A 348 4.67 5.90 10.96
CA VAL A 348 4.30 7.31 11.08
C VAL A 348 5.17 8.11 10.12
N GLY A 349 4.55 9.03 9.39
CA GLY A 349 5.29 9.87 8.46
C GLY A 349 4.68 11.24 8.23
N TYR A 350 5.53 12.12 7.71
CA TYR A 350 5.22 13.49 7.35
C TYR A 350 5.91 13.82 6.04
N ALA A 351 5.29 14.67 5.23
CA ALA A 351 5.92 15.22 4.05
C ALA A 351 5.57 16.69 3.86
N TYR A 352 6.59 17.43 3.46
CA TYR A 352 6.48 18.81 3.00
C TYR A 352 6.62 18.88 1.49
N ASN A 353 5.69 19.54 0.81
CA ASN A 353 5.76 19.83 -0.61
C ASN A 353 5.96 21.33 -0.82
N SER A 354 7.14 21.71 -1.33
CA SER A 354 7.53 23.10 -1.54
C SER A 354 6.93 23.77 -2.79
N SER A 355 6.04 23.09 -3.53
CA SER A 355 5.38 23.67 -4.69
C SER A 355 4.30 24.68 -4.30
N ASP A 356 4.08 25.63 -5.21
CA ASP A 356 3.03 26.62 -5.16
C ASP A 356 1.73 26.04 -5.75
N TYR A 357 0.73 25.78 -4.91
CA TYR A 357 -0.58 25.27 -5.34
C TYR A 357 -1.67 26.34 -5.29
N PRO A 358 -2.57 26.42 -6.30
CA PRO A 358 -3.78 27.22 -6.22
C PRO A 358 -4.79 26.60 -5.25
N ASP A 359 -5.67 27.45 -4.72
CA ASP A 359 -6.76 27.05 -3.83
C ASP A 359 -7.86 26.27 -4.58
N LEU A 360 -8.27 25.11 -4.05
CA LEU A 360 -9.30 24.25 -4.65
C LEU A 360 -10.70 24.89 -4.68
N LEU A 361 -10.94 25.94 -3.89
CA LEU A 361 -12.11 26.82 -4.03
C LEU A 361 -12.26 27.35 -5.47
N GLY A 362 -11.12 27.60 -6.13
CA GLY A 362 -11.03 27.91 -7.55
C GLY A 362 -11.61 29.27 -7.95
N PRO A 363 -11.71 29.55 -9.27
CA PRO A 363 -12.23 30.80 -9.79
C PRO A 363 -13.76 30.83 -9.71
N ALA A 364 -14.29 31.18 -8.54
CA ALA A 364 -15.73 31.42 -8.37
C ALA A 364 -16.23 32.55 -9.30
N PRO A 365 -17.48 32.48 -9.81
CA PRO A 365 -17.99 33.45 -10.78
C PRO A 365 -17.92 34.91 -10.32
N ARG A 366 -17.63 35.83 -11.25
CA ARG A 366 -17.50 37.27 -10.94
C ARG A 366 -18.80 37.82 -10.35
N GLY A 367 -18.76 38.15 -9.07
CA GLY A 367 -19.85 38.78 -8.32
C GLY A 367 -20.59 37.85 -7.36
N THR A 368 -20.58 36.52 -7.57
CA THR A 368 -21.37 35.57 -6.75
C THR A 368 -20.77 35.30 -5.38
N LEU A 369 -19.45 35.48 -5.21
CA LEU A 369 -18.76 35.29 -3.94
C LEU A 369 -19.38 36.14 -2.81
N PRO A 370 -19.75 35.53 -1.67
CA PRO A 370 -20.04 36.23 -0.42
C PRO A 370 -18.83 37.06 0.09
N PRO A 371 -19.04 38.11 0.90
CA PRO A 371 -17.93 38.91 1.45
C PRO A 371 -16.90 38.12 2.28
N SER A 372 -17.33 37.06 2.96
CA SER A 372 -16.44 36.09 3.64
C SER A 372 -15.48 35.43 2.66
N ASP A 373 -16.05 34.83 1.60
CA ASP A 373 -15.35 33.99 0.64
C ASP A 373 -14.41 34.85 -0.24
N ARG A 374 -14.74 36.15 -0.41
CA ARG A 374 -13.85 37.17 -1.00
C ARG A 374 -12.59 37.45 -0.17
N GLN A 375 -12.64 37.34 1.16
CA GLN A 375 -11.44 37.48 1.99
C GLN A 375 -10.54 36.25 1.87
N GLY A 376 -11.14 35.05 1.80
CA GLY A 376 -10.43 33.81 1.46
C GLY A 376 -9.67 33.94 0.14
N ILE A 377 -10.37 34.17 -0.97
CA ILE A 377 -9.76 34.22 -2.32
C ILE A 377 -8.76 35.37 -2.50
N ARG A 378 -8.91 36.50 -1.79
CA ARG A 378 -7.89 37.57 -1.78
C ARG A 378 -6.71 37.27 -0.83
N GLY A 379 -6.86 36.31 0.08
CA GLY A 379 -5.83 35.83 1.00
C GLY A 379 -5.09 34.58 0.54
N SER A 380 -5.67 33.79 -0.38
CA SER A 380 -5.09 32.56 -0.97
C SER A 380 -3.84 32.84 -1.82
N ARG A 381 -2.74 33.18 -1.16
CA ARG A 381 -1.38 32.97 -1.68
C ARG A 381 -1.21 31.48 -2.00
N PRO A 382 -0.36 31.10 -2.97
CA PRO A 382 -0.04 29.71 -3.19
C PRO A 382 0.43 29.05 -1.90
N GLY A 383 -0.16 27.91 -1.58
CA GLY A 383 0.13 27.18 -0.35
C GLY A 383 1.06 26.01 -0.61
N HIS A 384 2.01 25.81 0.30
CA HIS A 384 2.77 24.56 0.38
C HIS A 384 1.91 23.46 0.99
N ARG A 385 1.96 22.25 0.43
CA ARG A 385 1.18 21.11 0.96
C ARG A 385 1.94 20.40 2.07
N HIS A 386 1.24 20.16 3.16
CA HIS A 386 1.64 19.25 4.22
C HIS A 386 0.82 17.98 4.12
N THR A 387 1.45 16.83 4.32
CA THR A 387 0.80 15.52 4.38
C THR A 387 1.34 14.76 5.60
N VAL A 388 0.44 14.16 6.38
CA VAL A 388 0.76 13.33 7.56
C VAL A 388 0.09 11.97 7.36
N TRP A 389 0.74 10.89 7.75
CA TRP A 389 0.14 9.56 7.73
C TRP A 389 0.52 8.71 8.93
N TYR A 390 -0.41 7.85 9.32
CA TYR A 390 -0.25 6.78 10.29
C TYR A 390 -0.78 5.50 9.64
N MET A 391 -0.04 4.41 9.73
CA MET A 391 -0.49 3.11 9.23
C MET A 391 -0.03 2.01 10.17
N ALA A 392 -0.82 0.96 10.29
CA ALA A 392 -0.44 -0.22 11.05
C ALA A 392 -0.88 -1.51 10.34
N ASP A 393 -0.08 -2.56 10.44
CA ASP A 393 -0.53 -3.94 10.28
C ASP A 393 -0.06 -4.79 11.46
N GLN A 394 -0.90 -5.71 11.92
CA GLN A 394 -0.62 -6.58 13.07
C GLN A 394 -1.19 -7.97 12.82
N MET A 395 -0.32 -8.98 12.88
CA MET A 395 -0.76 -10.37 12.90
C MET A 395 -1.51 -10.67 14.21
N LEU A 396 -2.76 -11.11 14.08
CA LEU A 396 -3.61 -11.51 15.20
C LEU A 396 -3.41 -12.99 15.58
N TRP A 397 -3.20 -13.85 14.58
CA TRP A 397 -2.89 -15.28 14.77
C TRP A 397 -2.00 -15.79 13.63
N ARG A 398 -1.24 -16.87 13.87
CA ARG A 398 -0.32 -17.51 12.91
C ARG A 398 -0.81 -18.90 12.52
N THR A 399 -0.97 -19.17 11.22
CA THR A 399 -1.39 -20.47 10.64
C THR A 399 -0.23 -21.27 10.04
N GLY A 400 0.92 -20.65 9.79
CA GLY A 400 2.04 -21.31 9.10
C GLY A 400 3.40 -20.64 9.32
N ARG A 401 4.41 -21.11 8.55
CA ARG A 401 5.82 -20.76 8.75
C ARG A 401 6.32 -19.52 8.00
N THR A 402 5.54 -18.93 7.09
CA THR A 402 5.90 -17.64 6.47
C THR A 402 5.44 -16.49 7.35
N GLU A 403 6.04 -15.31 7.18
CA GLU A 403 5.72 -14.15 8.01
C GLU A 403 4.23 -13.78 7.97
N THR A 404 3.58 -13.96 6.82
CA THR A 404 2.14 -13.68 6.58
C THR A 404 1.18 -14.81 6.87
N SER A 405 1.63 -16.06 7.05
CA SER A 405 0.72 -17.20 7.24
C SER A 405 -0.05 -17.05 8.55
N GLY A 406 -1.26 -16.47 8.49
CA GLY A 406 -2.01 -16.01 9.65
C GLY A 406 -3.18 -15.11 9.27
N GLY A 407 -3.79 -14.48 10.28
CA GLY A 407 -4.72 -13.37 10.09
C GLY A 407 -4.04 -12.06 10.46
N ILE A 408 -4.09 -11.07 9.57
CA ILE A 408 -3.46 -9.75 9.74
C ILE A 408 -4.56 -8.69 9.67
N LEU A 409 -4.77 -7.98 10.78
CA LEU A 409 -5.56 -6.75 10.80
C LEU A 409 -4.64 -5.60 10.38
N PHE A 410 -5.11 -4.72 9.51
CA PHE A 410 -4.38 -3.55 9.08
C PHE A 410 -5.29 -2.32 8.97
N GLY A 411 -4.70 -1.14 8.91
CA GLY A 411 -5.42 0.11 8.68
C GLY A 411 -4.49 1.31 8.67
N GLY A 412 -5.08 2.49 8.54
CA GLY A 412 -4.34 3.75 8.58
C GLY A 412 -5.21 4.97 8.41
N PHE A 413 -4.56 6.12 8.52
CA PHE A 413 -5.10 7.46 8.35
C PHE A 413 -4.09 8.31 7.58
N VAL A 414 -4.56 9.08 6.61
CA VAL A 414 -3.75 10.08 5.89
C VAL A 414 -4.48 11.42 5.94
N TYR A 415 -3.78 12.47 6.36
CA TYR A 415 -4.27 13.85 6.42
C TYR A 415 -3.47 14.75 5.48
N ASN A 416 -4.16 15.67 4.81
CA ASN A 416 -3.60 16.63 3.86
C ASN A 416 -4.10 18.06 4.08
N SER A 417 -3.30 19.05 3.68
CA SER A 417 -3.72 20.45 3.56
C SER A 417 -4.99 20.59 2.68
N ALA A 418 -6.12 20.90 3.31
CA ALA A 418 -7.45 20.92 2.71
C ALA A 418 -7.57 21.83 1.48
N SER A 419 -7.02 23.04 1.52
CA SER A 419 -7.12 24.02 0.42
C SER A 419 -6.38 23.60 -0.87
N ILE A 420 -5.58 22.53 -0.82
CA ILE A 420 -4.67 22.10 -1.90
C ILE A 420 -5.00 20.69 -2.43
N SER A 421 -5.62 19.84 -1.60
CA SER A 421 -5.66 18.39 -1.81
C SER A 421 -7.10 17.91 -1.96
N VAL A 422 -7.43 17.26 -3.10
CA VAL A 422 -8.80 16.79 -3.39
C VAL A 422 -9.33 15.89 -2.28
N PHE A 423 -8.53 14.90 -1.89
CA PHE A 423 -8.68 14.19 -0.62
C PHE A 423 -8.07 15.03 0.50
N HIS A 424 -8.90 15.50 1.42
CA HIS A 424 -8.46 16.09 2.68
C HIS A 424 -7.95 15.00 3.61
N GLU A 425 -8.72 13.93 3.76
CA GLU A 425 -8.45 12.82 4.68
C GLU A 425 -8.80 11.47 4.01
N GLN A 426 -8.17 10.40 4.49
CA GLN A 426 -8.58 9.01 4.23
C GLN A 426 -8.29 8.13 5.43
N GLU A 427 -9.32 7.51 5.98
CA GLU A 427 -9.25 6.37 6.88
C GLU A 427 -9.37 5.06 6.09
N PHE A 428 -8.71 4.00 6.56
CA PHE A 428 -8.99 2.65 6.08
C PHE A 428 -8.72 1.60 7.16
N ILE A 429 -9.45 0.50 7.09
CA ILE A 429 -9.28 -0.68 7.93
C ILE A 429 -9.57 -1.94 7.12
N GLY A 430 -8.80 -3.00 7.33
CA GLY A 430 -8.95 -4.25 6.61
C GLY A 430 -8.37 -5.45 7.31
N LEU A 431 -8.71 -6.64 6.79
CA LEU A 431 -8.30 -7.94 7.29
C LEU A 431 -7.80 -8.78 6.12
N MET A 432 -6.61 -9.35 6.24
CA MET A 432 -5.98 -10.19 5.22
C MET A 432 -5.59 -11.54 5.82
N MET A 433 -6.00 -12.64 5.18
CA MET A 433 -5.92 -14.01 5.73
C MET A 433 -5.37 -15.03 4.72
N PRO A 434 -4.04 -15.19 4.59
CA PRO A 434 -3.41 -16.23 3.78
C PRO A 434 -3.51 -17.62 4.42
N GLY A 435 -3.81 -18.63 3.62
CA GLY A 435 -3.90 -20.02 4.05
C GLY A 435 -5.10 -20.31 4.97
N LEU A 436 -6.16 -19.49 4.91
CA LEU A 436 -7.37 -19.66 5.72
C LEU A 436 -8.04 -21.04 5.53
N VAL A 437 -7.97 -21.59 4.31
CA VAL A 437 -8.42 -22.94 3.96
C VAL A 437 -7.21 -23.89 4.01
N PRO A 438 -7.15 -24.88 4.92
CA PRO A 438 -5.93 -25.69 5.13
C PRO A 438 -5.43 -26.45 3.91
N ALA A 439 -6.34 -26.92 3.05
CA ALA A 439 -6.00 -27.60 1.78
C ALA A 439 -5.51 -26.64 0.67
N ARG A 440 -5.55 -25.33 0.91
CA ARG A 440 -5.28 -24.25 -0.04
C ARG A 440 -4.33 -23.21 0.58
N ALA A 441 -3.19 -23.66 1.09
CA ALA A 441 -2.21 -22.81 1.78
C ALA A 441 -1.63 -21.62 0.95
N GLY A 442 -1.85 -21.59 -0.37
CA GLY A 442 -1.50 -20.46 -1.25
C GLY A 442 -2.65 -19.48 -1.52
N ASP A 443 -3.87 -19.75 -1.03
CA ASP A 443 -5.02 -18.87 -1.20
C ASP A 443 -5.06 -17.81 -0.11
N ARG A 444 -5.76 -16.69 -0.37
CA ARG A 444 -5.93 -15.58 0.58
C ARG A 444 -7.33 -15.00 0.52
N VAL A 445 -7.88 -14.62 1.67
CA VAL A 445 -9.09 -13.78 1.74
C VAL A 445 -8.70 -12.36 2.13
N GLY A 446 -9.38 -11.37 1.57
CA GLY A 446 -9.22 -9.97 1.93
C GLY A 446 -10.56 -9.27 2.12
N LEU A 447 -10.59 -8.37 3.09
CA LEU A 447 -11.65 -7.42 3.37
C LEU A 447 -11.01 -6.06 3.62
N LEU A 448 -11.51 -5.00 2.99
CA LEU A 448 -11.05 -3.62 3.15
C LEU A 448 -12.26 -2.68 3.17
N LEU A 449 -12.25 -1.73 4.08
CA LEU A 449 -13.13 -0.56 4.07
C LEU A 449 -12.24 0.69 4.06
N SER A 450 -12.47 1.58 3.10
CA SER A 450 -11.87 2.91 3.05
C SER A 450 -12.95 3.99 3.11
N HIS A 451 -12.70 5.06 3.86
CA HIS A 451 -13.46 6.31 3.85
C HIS A 451 -12.58 7.40 3.22
N TYR A 452 -13.17 8.30 2.46
CA TYR A 452 -12.46 9.40 1.80
C TYR A 452 -13.19 10.72 2.05
N THR A 453 -12.56 11.66 2.75
CA THR A 453 -13.10 13.00 2.97
C THR A 453 -12.59 13.94 1.87
N PHE A 454 -13.50 14.52 1.09
CA PHE A 454 -13.13 15.51 0.08
C PHE A 454 -12.89 16.89 0.71
N SER A 455 -12.05 17.70 0.08
CA SER A 455 -11.72 19.04 0.55
C SER A 455 -12.97 19.91 0.76
N PRO A 456 -13.16 20.49 1.97
CA PRO A 456 -14.20 21.48 2.21
C PRO A 456 -14.06 22.72 1.33
N ALA A 457 -12.83 23.08 0.90
CA ALA A 457 -12.60 24.19 -0.03
C ALA A 457 -13.04 23.84 -1.45
N LEU A 458 -12.72 22.62 -1.92
CA LEU A 458 -13.21 22.09 -3.21
C LEU A 458 -14.74 22.08 -3.25
N ARG A 459 -15.38 21.45 -2.23
CA ARG A 459 -16.83 21.38 -2.11
C ARG A 459 -17.47 22.76 -2.13
N ARG A 460 -16.93 23.71 -1.34
CA ARG A 460 -17.41 25.09 -1.32
C ARG A 460 -17.29 25.78 -2.68
N GLY A 461 -16.23 25.48 -3.42
CA GLY A 461 -16.02 25.97 -4.78
C GLY A 461 -17.03 25.41 -5.78
N GLU A 462 -17.51 24.19 -5.57
CA GLU A 462 -18.51 23.50 -6.38
C GLU A 462 -19.93 23.99 -6.05
N GLU A 463 -20.29 24.06 -4.77
CA GLU A 463 -21.51 24.70 -4.25
C GLU A 463 -21.70 26.10 -4.87
N LEU A 464 -20.66 26.95 -4.81
CA LEU A 464 -20.66 28.32 -5.37
C LEU A 464 -20.85 28.39 -6.89
N ARG A 465 -20.63 27.29 -7.62
CA ARG A 465 -20.89 27.19 -9.07
C ARG A 465 -22.33 26.75 -9.31
N GLU A 466 -22.86 25.82 -8.52
CA GLU A 466 -24.26 25.38 -8.60
C GLU A 466 -25.24 26.49 -8.17
N ASP A 467 -24.94 27.21 -7.08
CA ASP A 467 -25.65 28.43 -6.65
C ASP A 467 -25.71 29.49 -7.76
N ALA A 468 -24.70 29.50 -8.65
CA ALA A 468 -24.59 30.40 -9.79
C ALA A 468 -25.22 29.84 -11.09
N GLY A 469 -25.93 28.71 -11.03
CA GLY A 469 -26.52 28.04 -12.20
C GLY A 469 -25.51 27.38 -13.14
N MET A 470 -24.27 27.18 -12.69
CA MET A 470 -23.18 26.54 -13.43
C MET A 470 -22.99 25.09 -12.97
N ARG A 471 -22.20 24.31 -13.72
CA ARG A 471 -21.83 22.95 -13.30
C ARG A 471 -20.77 23.00 -12.20
N PRO A 472 -20.79 22.09 -11.20
CA PRO A 472 -19.80 22.06 -10.12
C PRO A 472 -18.38 21.83 -10.67
N GLY A 473 -18.24 20.92 -11.63
CA GLY A 473 -16.97 20.66 -12.32
C GLY A 473 -17.15 19.89 -13.62
N ALA A 474 -16.04 19.58 -14.29
CA ALA A 474 -16.04 18.80 -15.52
C ALA A 474 -16.45 17.35 -15.23
N ASN A 475 -17.62 16.95 -15.74
CA ASN A 475 -18.22 15.61 -15.60
C ASN A 475 -18.67 15.21 -14.18
N LEU A 476 -18.55 16.09 -13.18
CA LEU A 476 -19.16 15.91 -11.86
C LEU A 476 -20.70 15.93 -11.95
N LYS A 477 -21.35 15.29 -10.97
CA LYS A 477 -22.83 15.18 -10.86
C LYS A 477 -23.44 16.01 -9.73
N GLY A 478 -22.60 16.53 -8.85
CA GLY A 478 -22.90 17.40 -7.72
C GLY A 478 -21.59 17.82 -7.05
N PRO A 479 -21.63 18.53 -5.92
CA PRO A 479 -20.45 18.83 -5.10
C PRO A 479 -19.93 17.56 -4.42
N GLN A 480 -18.62 17.48 -4.19
CA GLN A 480 -17.95 16.32 -3.57
C GLN A 480 -17.84 16.49 -2.04
N SER A 481 -18.29 15.51 -1.24
CA SER A 481 -18.26 15.53 0.23
C SER A 481 -17.46 14.39 0.83
N ASP A 482 -17.90 13.16 0.58
CA ASP A 482 -17.40 11.94 1.20
C ASP A 482 -17.68 10.75 0.27
N GLU A 483 -16.85 9.73 0.33
CA GLU A 483 -17.01 8.48 -0.40
C GLU A 483 -16.58 7.31 0.49
N ASN A 484 -17.21 6.15 0.34
CA ASN A 484 -16.81 4.94 1.05
C ASN A 484 -16.70 3.79 0.07
N VAL A 485 -15.60 3.04 0.12
CA VAL A 485 -15.41 1.83 -0.68
C VAL A 485 -15.14 0.63 0.22
N LEU A 486 -16.02 -0.36 0.13
CA LEU A 486 -15.86 -1.70 0.67
C LEU A 486 -15.36 -2.61 -0.45
N GLU A 487 -14.21 -3.25 -0.27
CA GLU A 487 -13.63 -4.23 -1.20
C GLU A 487 -13.49 -5.60 -0.50
N VAL A 488 -13.91 -6.68 -1.18
CA VAL A 488 -13.85 -8.06 -0.67
C VAL A 488 -13.36 -8.99 -1.76
N TYR A 489 -12.36 -9.82 -1.50
CA TYR A 489 -11.82 -10.78 -2.48
C TYR A 489 -11.55 -12.18 -1.90
N TYR A 490 -11.56 -13.18 -2.78
CA TYR A 490 -10.94 -14.50 -2.55
C TYR A 490 -9.85 -14.76 -3.60
N GLY A 491 -8.58 -14.72 -3.23
CA GLY A 491 -7.45 -15.01 -4.12
C GLY A 491 -7.15 -16.51 -4.15
N ALA A 492 -7.46 -17.17 -5.27
CA ALA A 492 -7.17 -18.57 -5.52
C ALA A 492 -5.86 -18.75 -6.30
N ALA A 493 -4.86 -19.40 -5.71
CA ALA A 493 -3.63 -19.81 -6.38
C ALA A 493 -3.91 -21.03 -7.28
N ILE A 494 -4.49 -20.80 -8.47
CA ILE A 494 -5.03 -21.87 -9.33
C ILE A 494 -3.93 -22.75 -9.93
N MET A 495 -2.74 -22.20 -10.20
CA MET A 495 -1.55 -22.98 -10.56
C MET A 495 -0.26 -22.24 -10.18
N ARG A 496 0.91 -22.82 -10.51
CA ARG A 496 2.20 -22.13 -10.33
C ARG A 496 2.18 -20.83 -11.15
N GLY A 497 2.32 -19.70 -10.47
CA GLY A 497 2.48 -18.39 -11.10
C GLY A 497 1.17 -17.70 -11.43
N ILE A 498 0.03 -18.38 -11.30
CA ILE A 498 -1.27 -17.79 -11.63
C ILE A 498 -2.17 -17.74 -10.38
N LEU A 499 -2.45 -16.51 -9.96
CA LEU A 499 -3.44 -16.18 -8.94
C LEU A 499 -4.69 -15.61 -9.63
N PHE A 500 -5.84 -16.26 -9.45
CA PHE A 500 -7.15 -15.77 -9.87
C PHE A 500 -7.93 -15.34 -8.65
N GLN A 501 -8.32 -14.07 -8.59
CA GLN A 501 -8.90 -13.43 -7.43
C GLN A 501 -10.25 -12.80 -7.82
N PRO A 502 -11.37 -13.55 -7.76
CA PRO A 502 -12.71 -12.98 -7.81
C PRO A 502 -12.95 -12.03 -6.63
N GLU A 503 -13.72 -10.98 -6.88
CA GLU A 503 -13.94 -9.88 -5.95
C GLU A 503 -15.30 -9.19 -6.13
N TYR A 504 -15.64 -8.41 -5.11
CA TYR A 504 -16.82 -7.56 -5.02
C TYR A 504 -16.45 -6.23 -4.37
N GLU A 505 -16.98 -5.15 -4.94
CA GLU A 505 -16.88 -3.81 -4.36
C GLU A 505 -18.27 -3.20 -4.13
N TYR A 506 -18.38 -2.39 -3.08
CA TYR A 506 -19.53 -1.53 -2.83
C TYR A 506 -19.07 -0.10 -2.60
N VAL A 507 -19.49 0.81 -3.49
CA VAL A 507 -19.13 2.23 -3.49
C VAL A 507 -20.32 3.06 -3.02
N VAL A 508 -20.19 3.75 -1.89
CA VAL A 508 -21.18 4.69 -1.35
C VAL A 508 -20.78 6.10 -1.73
N HIS A 509 -21.76 6.89 -2.22
CA HIS A 509 -21.56 8.23 -2.77
C HIS A 509 -20.49 8.31 -3.90
N PRO A 510 -20.61 7.55 -5.00
CA PRO A 510 -19.65 7.64 -6.10
C PRO A 510 -19.51 9.07 -6.64
N GLY A 511 -18.28 9.45 -6.97
CA GLY A 511 -17.87 10.82 -7.27
C GLY A 511 -17.83 11.71 -6.03
N GLY A 512 -17.73 11.13 -4.83
CA GLY A 512 -17.93 11.82 -3.56
C GLY A 512 -19.30 12.46 -3.38
N THR A 513 -20.34 12.06 -4.12
CA THR A 513 -21.61 12.82 -4.17
C THR A 513 -22.87 11.97 -4.11
N THR A 514 -23.89 12.47 -3.40
CA THR A 514 -25.21 11.82 -3.26
C THR A 514 -26.04 11.80 -4.54
N HIS A 515 -25.61 12.53 -5.58
CA HIS A 515 -26.25 12.58 -6.89
C HIS A 515 -25.99 11.34 -7.76
N ILE A 516 -25.11 10.42 -7.33
CA ILE A 516 -24.91 9.11 -7.94
C ILE A 516 -25.37 8.03 -6.96
N ARG A 517 -26.12 7.03 -7.45
CA ARG A 517 -26.57 5.91 -6.61
C ARG A 517 -25.37 5.01 -6.27
N ASN A 518 -25.26 4.60 -5.01
CA ASN A 518 -24.27 3.64 -4.54
C ASN A 518 -24.14 2.44 -5.49
N ALA A 519 -22.92 2.11 -5.90
CA ALA A 519 -22.64 1.13 -6.94
C ALA A 519 -22.21 -0.23 -6.35
N HIS A 520 -22.59 -1.30 -7.04
CA HIS A 520 -22.18 -2.67 -6.76
C HIS A 520 -21.36 -3.18 -7.94
N VAL A 521 -20.08 -3.43 -7.71
CA VAL A 521 -19.15 -3.95 -8.72
C VAL A 521 -18.81 -5.40 -8.38
N ILE A 522 -18.74 -6.26 -9.38
CA ILE A 522 -18.17 -7.61 -9.28
C ILE A 522 -17.11 -7.77 -10.34
N GLY A 523 -16.11 -8.62 -10.11
CA GLY A 523 -15.09 -8.87 -11.10
C GLY A 523 -14.04 -9.87 -10.67
N PHE A 524 -12.88 -9.76 -11.30
CA PHE A 524 -11.68 -10.48 -10.87
C PHE A 524 -10.40 -9.73 -11.20
N LYS A 525 -9.41 -9.92 -10.33
CA LYS A 525 -7.98 -9.73 -10.58
C LYS A 525 -7.38 -11.06 -11.01
N LEU A 526 -6.62 -11.09 -12.09
CA LEU A 526 -5.77 -12.22 -12.49
C LEU A 526 -4.33 -11.73 -12.53
N THR A 527 -3.42 -12.42 -11.84
CA THR A 527 -1.98 -12.14 -11.87
C THR A 527 -1.23 -13.39 -12.31
N ALA A 528 -0.46 -13.25 -13.39
CA ALA A 528 0.45 -14.25 -13.93
C ALA A 528 1.91 -13.77 -13.77
N LEU A 529 2.74 -14.61 -13.16
CA LEU A 529 4.19 -14.43 -13.03
C LEU A 529 4.89 -15.52 -13.83
N LEU A 530 5.62 -15.12 -14.87
CA LEU A 530 6.19 -16.01 -15.88
C LEU A 530 7.52 -16.61 -15.42
#